data_AF-A0A9X2NMN3-F1
#
_entry.id   AF-A0A9X2NMN3-F1
#
_cell.length_a   1.000
_cell.length_b   1.000
_cell.length_c   1.000
_cell.angle_alpha   90.00
_cell.angle_beta   90.00
_cell.angle_gamma   90.00
#
_symmetry.space_group_name_H-M   'P 1'
#
loop_
_entity.id
_entity.type
_entity.pdbx_description
1 polymer ?
#
loop_
_entity_poly.entity_id
_entity_poly.type
_entity_poly.pdbx_seq_one_letter_code
_entity_poly.pdbx_strand_id
1 'polypeptide(L)'
;MKILKLIYVCLLLLCCHACRNRPYPYTLQAADTLVYDHPDSACTLLDRMKDSMLTEPQNTQMYYQLLCIKARDKAYVTHTSDSALLQVLHYYEDRNDKKHLPEAYYYAGRVYSDLQDAPQALSYYQKAAELLEGGSDYRLMKVIYSQMGELFFYQDVYEEAMKAFKKAYLYNELLEDDRGMVINLRFIGHTFIARNDIDSALYYYQNAYKLAQKTNKDFLIDISQNALSSLYIQIGEYAQALNLLNAQKHKNTPNNHILLATIYQQTEKLDSAAFYYNLLSNSNNIYTQQTIHRGMAEIAQKHHDCDAAIEHTKQYQILTDSIQRISVSESILKMQSLYNYQLREKANNKLMADNVRQRFWNIIISLILVIISLIFIVYYMQTKQRKKQLQHSLKEIEKLEHTIKLNNQECESRIAKFKQSEIYNKFHTIASFEELKEEDWIELQDEINATYKNFTSRLYTLYPISKIELRICLLIKADISTSNIALLTGRTKSTITSARKKLYEKVYGQKGDAKMWDDLILSL
;
A
#
# COMPACT_ATOMS: atom_id res chain seq x y z
N MET A 1 23.93 -25.72 -11.40
CA MET A 1 23.56 -24.47 -10.69
C MET A 1 23.94 -23.17 -11.43
N LYS A 2 25.08 -23.07 -12.14
CA LYS A 2 25.48 -21.81 -12.82
C LYS A 2 24.58 -21.42 -14.01
N ILE A 3 24.15 -22.39 -14.83
CA ILE A 3 23.26 -22.16 -15.99
C ILE A 3 21.87 -21.68 -15.55
N LEU A 4 21.32 -22.23 -14.46
CA LEU A 4 20.02 -21.82 -13.92
C LEU A 4 20.02 -20.36 -13.43
N LYS A 5 21.13 -19.91 -12.83
CA LYS A 5 21.31 -18.51 -12.42
C LYS A 5 21.41 -17.56 -13.62
N LEU A 6 22.08 -17.98 -14.70
CA LEU A 6 22.20 -17.20 -15.93
C LEU A 6 20.84 -17.03 -16.62
N ILE A 7 20.04 -18.09 -16.69
CA ILE A 7 18.66 -18.06 -17.21
C ILE A 7 17.77 -17.13 -16.37
N TYR A 8 17.89 -17.17 -15.04
CA TYR A 8 17.15 -16.27 -14.14
C TYR A 8 17.54 -14.79 -14.35
N VAL A 9 18.83 -14.51 -14.55
CA VAL A 9 19.33 -13.15 -14.83
C VAL A 9 18.88 -12.66 -16.20
N CYS A 10 18.90 -13.53 -17.23
CA CYS A 10 18.37 -13.21 -18.55
C CYS A 10 16.85 -12.98 -18.54
N LEU A 11 16.08 -13.77 -17.79
CA LEU A 11 14.64 -13.57 -17.58
C LEU A 11 14.35 -12.27 -16.83
N LEU A 12 15.13 -11.93 -15.80
CA LEU A 12 15.05 -10.64 -15.11
C LEU A 12 15.37 -9.47 -16.05
N LEU A 13 16.40 -9.59 -16.89
CA LEU A 13 16.78 -8.57 -17.88
C LEU A 13 15.75 -8.41 -19.02
N LEU A 14 15.10 -9.51 -19.42
CA LEU A 14 13.98 -9.49 -20.37
C LEU A 14 12.71 -8.87 -19.75
N CYS A 15 12.42 -9.14 -18.48
CA CYS A 15 11.37 -8.46 -17.73
C CYS A 15 11.66 -6.94 -17.58
N CYS A 16 12.93 -6.55 -17.37
CA CYS A 16 13.33 -5.14 -17.35
C CYS A 16 13.22 -4.46 -18.73
N HIS A 17 13.44 -5.19 -19.84
CA HIS A 17 13.30 -4.66 -21.20
C HIS A 17 11.85 -4.59 -21.69
N ALA A 18 10.96 -5.45 -21.19
CA ALA A 18 9.52 -5.38 -21.44
C ALA A 18 8.87 -4.14 -20.79
N CYS A 19 9.48 -3.58 -19.75
CA CYS A 19 9.07 -2.34 -19.09
C CYS A 19 9.65 -1.07 -19.77
N ARG A 20 9.87 -1.07 -21.09
CA ARG A 20 10.06 0.18 -21.82
C ARG A 20 8.69 0.79 -22.11
N ASN A 21 8.46 2.01 -21.63
CA ASN A 21 7.31 2.85 -22.00
C ASN A 21 7.20 2.90 -23.53
N ARG A 22 6.33 2.07 -24.11
CA ARG A 22 5.97 2.20 -25.52
C ARG A 22 5.21 3.51 -25.68
N PRO A 23 5.56 4.35 -26.66
CA PRO A 23 4.77 5.52 -26.96
C PRO A 23 3.35 5.09 -27.36
N TYR A 24 2.34 5.89 -27.01
CA TYR A 24 0.97 5.61 -27.40
C TYR A 24 0.85 5.51 -28.93
N PRO A 25 -0.08 4.70 -29.46
CA PRO A 25 -0.37 4.65 -30.88
C PRO A 25 -0.49 6.05 -31.50
N TYR A 26 0.13 6.25 -32.65
CA TYR A 26 0.14 7.56 -33.34
C TYR A 26 -1.28 8.10 -33.56
N THR A 27 -2.24 7.21 -33.84
CA THR A 27 -3.65 7.55 -34.01
C THR A 27 -4.29 8.15 -32.76
N LEU A 28 -3.90 7.74 -31.55
CA LEU A 28 -4.35 8.36 -30.30
C LEU A 28 -3.75 9.75 -30.11
N GLN A 29 -2.47 9.92 -30.44
CA GLN A 29 -1.81 11.23 -30.35
C GLN A 29 -2.39 12.24 -31.35
N ALA A 30 -2.73 11.75 -32.56
CA ALA A 30 -3.45 12.53 -33.56
C ALA A 30 -4.84 12.93 -33.06
N ALA A 31 -5.58 12.00 -32.43
CA ALA A 31 -6.87 12.30 -31.83
C ALA A 31 -6.75 13.37 -30.72
N ASP A 32 -5.79 13.24 -29.81
CA ASP A 32 -5.55 14.19 -28.71
C ASP A 32 -5.28 15.62 -29.21
N THR A 33 -4.51 15.74 -30.29
CA THR A 33 -4.24 17.03 -30.94
C THR A 33 -5.50 17.58 -31.61
N LEU A 34 -6.23 16.73 -32.33
CA LEU A 34 -7.42 17.11 -33.10
C LEU A 34 -8.58 17.59 -32.23
N VAL A 35 -8.65 17.14 -30.98
CA VAL A 35 -9.73 17.50 -30.03
C VAL A 35 -9.93 19.01 -29.89
N TYR A 36 -8.87 19.80 -29.96
CA TYR A 36 -8.97 21.25 -29.74
C TYR A 36 -9.55 22.01 -30.94
N ASP A 37 -9.29 21.54 -32.16
CA ASP A 37 -9.68 22.22 -33.40
C ASP A 37 -10.94 21.62 -34.02
N HIS A 38 -11.08 20.29 -33.98
CA HIS A 38 -12.18 19.54 -34.60
C HIS A 38 -12.64 18.38 -33.70
N PRO A 39 -13.34 18.68 -32.59
CA PRO A 39 -13.72 17.68 -31.59
C PRO A 39 -14.65 16.58 -32.12
N ASP A 40 -15.56 16.89 -33.06
CA ASP A 40 -16.45 15.89 -33.69
C ASP A 40 -15.67 14.87 -34.54
N SER A 41 -14.67 15.36 -35.27
CA SER A 41 -13.75 14.52 -36.05
C SER A 41 -12.90 13.65 -35.12
N ALA A 42 -12.46 14.18 -33.98
CA ALA A 42 -11.75 13.41 -32.97
C ALA A 42 -12.63 12.31 -32.36
N CYS A 43 -13.90 12.60 -32.03
CA CYS A 43 -14.86 11.60 -31.58
C CYS A 43 -15.03 10.48 -32.62
N THR A 44 -15.24 10.84 -33.89
CA THR A 44 -15.40 9.88 -34.98
C THR A 44 -14.15 9.00 -35.15
N LEU A 45 -12.96 9.58 -35.03
CA LEU A 45 -11.70 8.84 -35.09
C LEU A 45 -11.58 7.85 -33.93
N LEU A 46 -11.89 8.28 -32.70
CA LEU A 46 -11.83 7.44 -31.50
C LEU A 46 -12.87 6.32 -31.53
N ASP A 47 -14.08 6.58 -32.03
CA ASP A 47 -15.13 5.56 -32.14
C ASP A 47 -14.74 4.45 -33.13
N ARG A 48 -14.07 4.78 -34.23
CA ARG A 48 -13.53 3.78 -35.18
C ARG A 48 -12.44 2.89 -34.58
N MET A 49 -11.78 3.34 -33.52
CA MET A 49 -10.70 2.61 -32.85
C MET A 49 -11.20 1.69 -31.72
N LYS A 50 -12.49 1.75 -31.37
CA LYS A 50 -13.04 1.07 -30.18
C LYS A 50 -12.66 -0.42 -30.10
N ASP A 51 -12.80 -1.15 -31.20
CA ASP A 51 -12.56 -2.60 -31.22
C ASP A 51 -11.06 -2.93 -31.14
N SER A 52 -10.19 -2.14 -31.79
CA SER A 52 -8.75 -2.38 -31.74
C SER A 52 -8.17 -2.08 -30.35
N MET A 53 -8.72 -1.10 -29.64
CA MET A 53 -8.29 -0.74 -28.28
C MET A 53 -8.54 -1.85 -27.25
N LEU A 54 -9.48 -2.78 -27.48
CA LEU A 54 -9.74 -3.90 -26.56
C LEU A 54 -8.53 -4.83 -26.38
N THR A 55 -7.65 -4.89 -27.39
CA THR A 55 -6.45 -5.75 -27.37
C THR A 55 -5.18 -5.03 -26.91
N GLU A 56 -5.24 -3.72 -26.75
CA GLU A 56 -4.10 -2.91 -26.31
C GLU A 56 -3.79 -3.12 -24.81
N PRO A 57 -2.57 -2.83 -24.35
CA PRO A 57 -2.26 -2.88 -22.93
C PRO A 57 -3.09 -1.86 -22.13
N GLN A 58 -3.33 -2.15 -20.84
CA GLN A 58 -4.22 -1.36 -19.98
C GLN A 58 -3.89 0.15 -19.97
N ASN A 59 -2.62 0.54 -20.04
CA ASN A 59 -2.23 1.96 -20.08
C ASN A 59 -2.76 2.68 -21.32
N THR A 60 -2.69 2.05 -22.49
CA THR A 60 -3.23 2.56 -23.74
C THR A 60 -4.75 2.61 -23.69
N GLN A 61 -5.39 1.58 -23.12
CA GLN A 61 -6.85 1.56 -22.96
C GLN A 61 -7.36 2.72 -22.10
N MET A 62 -6.70 3.00 -20.97
CA MET A 62 -7.10 4.08 -20.06
C MET A 62 -6.86 5.46 -20.67
N TYR A 63 -5.76 5.65 -21.41
CA TYR A 63 -5.54 6.89 -22.14
C TYR A 63 -6.57 7.08 -23.26
N TYR A 64 -6.93 6.02 -24.00
CA TYR A 64 -8.01 6.06 -24.98
C TYR A 64 -9.36 6.45 -24.35
N GLN A 65 -9.72 5.87 -23.20
CA GLN A 65 -10.96 6.24 -22.49
C GLN A 65 -10.95 7.70 -22.04
N LEU A 66 -9.83 8.19 -21.50
CA LEU A 66 -9.66 9.60 -21.16
C LEU A 66 -9.85 10.51 -22.39
N LEU A 67 -9.26 10.16 -23.53
CA LEU A 67 -9.44 10.89 -24.79
C LEU A 67 -10.89 10.88 -25.29
N CYS A 68 -11.62 9.78 -25.11
CA CYS A 68 -13.03 9.71 -25.47
C CYS A 68 -13.89 10.66 -24.64
N ILE A 69 -13.63 10.76 -23.34
CA ILE A 69 -14.32 11.70 -22.43
C ILE A 69 -13.97 13.13 -22.86
N LYS A 70 -12.68 13.41 -23.03
CA LYS A 70 -12.16 14.70 -23.48
C LYS A 70 -12.75 15.16 -24.82
N ALA A 71 -12.78 14.29 -25.83
CA ALA A 71 -13.30 14.62 -27.14
C ALA A 71 -14.81 14.94 -27.09
N ARG A 72 -15.59 14.15 -26.34
CA ARG A 72 -17.03 14.37 -26.14
C ARG A 72 -17.32 15.68 -25.41
N ASP A 73 -16.58 15.97 -24.34
CA ASP A 73 -16.66 17.25 -23.63
C ASP A 73 -16.44 18.45 -24.57
N LYS A 74 -15.39 18.38 -25.40
CA LYS A 74 -15.04 19.44 -26.35
C LYS A 74 -16.00 19.53 -27.53
N ALA A 75 -16.68 18.44 -27.87
CA ALA A 75 -17.77 18.39 -28.83
C ALA A 75 -19.11 18.85 -28.22
N TYR A 76 -19.13 19.34 -26.98
CA TYR A 76 -20.33 19.76 -26.25
C TYR A 76 -21.37 18.64 -26.11
N VAL A 77 -20.92 17.38 -26.06
CA VAL A 77 -21.77 16.23 -25.78
C VAL A 77 -21.89 16.08 -24.26
N THR A 78 -23.10 16.27 -23.74
CA THR A 78 -23.40 16.14 -22.31
C THR A 78 -23.13 14.73 -21.81
N HIS A 79 -22.37 14.61 -20.72
CA HIS A 79 -22.11 13.33 -20.08
C HIS A 79 -23.33 12.86 -19.29
N THR A 80 -23.70 11.60 -19.47
CA THR A 80 -24.88 10.99 -18.82
C THR A 80 -24.52 9.88 -17.84
N SER A 81 -23.23 9.57 -17.69
CA SER A 81 -22.71 8.53 -16.79
C SER A 81 -21.25 8.79 -16.44
N ASP A 82 -20.84 8.35 -15.26
CA ASP A 82 -19.48 8.37 -14.72
C ASP A 82 -18.74 7.03 -14.87
N SER A 83 -19.35 5.99 -15.45
CA SER A 83 -18.81 4.62 -15.40
C SER A 83 -17.45 4.46 -16.06
N ALA A 84 -17.24 5.07 -17.24
CA ALA A 84 -15.94 5.06 -17.91
C ALA A 84 -14.91 5.91 -17.17
N LEU A 85 -15.34 7.05 -16.63
CA LEU A 85 -14.50 7.94 -15.84
C LEU A 85 -13.94 7.25 -14.58
N LEU A 86 -14.77 6.50 -13.86
CA LEU A 86 -14.35 5.82 -12.63
C LEU A 86 -13.20 4.83 -12.88
N GLN A 87 -13.21 4.12 -14.01
CA GLN A 87 -12.12 3.22 -14.40
C GLN A 87 -10.82 4.00 -14.67
N VAL A 88 -10.93 5.10 -15.40
CA VAL A 88 -9.82 6.01 -15.71
C VAL A 88 -9.21 6.58 -14.42
N LEU A 89 -10.05 7.07 -13.50
CA LEU A 89 -9.61 7.63 -12.22
C LEU A 89 -8.90 6.58 -11.37
N HIS A 90 -9.52 5.42 -11.16
CA HIS A 90 -8.93 4.35 -10.35
C HIS A 90 -7.54 3.96 -10.87
N TYR A 91 -7.38 3.84 -12.19
CA TYR A 91 -6.11 3.48 -12.79
C TYR A 91 -5.01 4.55 -12.58
N TYR A 92 -5.33 5.83 -12.76
CA TYR A 92 -4.34 6.91 -12.63
C TYR A 92 -4.06 7.28 -11.16
N GLU A 93 -5.04 7.15 -10.27
CA GLU A 93 -4.89 7.33 -8.81
C GLU A 93 -3.96 6.25 -8.23
N ASP A 94 -4.19 4.97 -8.55
CA ASP A 94 -3.37 3.84 -8.05
C ASP A 94 -1.89 3.97 -8.41
N ARG A 95 -1.59 4.58 -9.57
CA ARG A 95 -0.22 4.74 -10.08
C ARG A 95 0.39 6.09 -9.75
N ASN A 96 -0.36 7.00 -9.13
CA ASN A 96 0.03 8.38 -8.87
C ASN A 96 0.59 9.05 -10.15
N ASP A 97 -0.12 8.89 -11.28
CA ASP A 97 0.33 9.37 -12.60
C ASP A 97 0.27 10.89 -12.67
N LYS A 98 1.41 11.55 -12.46
CA LYS A 98 1.50 13.01 -12.47
C LYS A 98 1.18 13.66 -13.83
N LYS A 99 1.17 12.89 -14.92
CA LYS A 99 0.97 13.42 -16.28
C LYS A 99 -0.52 13.51 -16.62
N HIS A 100 -1.27 12.44 -16.41
CA HIS A 100 -2.68 12.35 -16.85
C HIS A 100 -3.68 12.52 -15.70
N LEU A 101 -3.28 12.29 -14.45
CA LEU A 101 -4.21 12.38 -13.31
C LEU A 101 -4.83 13.78 -13.13
N PRO A 102 -4.10 14.90 -13.31
CA PRO A 102 -4.73 16.22 -13.22
C PRO A 102 -5.80 16.44 -14.30
N GLU A 103 -5.55 15.99 -15.53
CA GLU A 103 -6.52 16.08 -16.62
C GLU A 103 -7.72 15.15 -16.39
N ALA A 104 -7.47 13.93 -15.89
CA ALA A 104 -8.53 13.00 -15.51
C ALA A 104 -9.44 13.57 -14.40
N TYR A 105 -8.87 14.24 -13.39
CA TYR A 105 -9.64 14.95 -12.38
C TYR A 105 -10.41 16.15 -12.95
N TYR A 106 -9.83 16.92 -13.87
CA TYR A 106 -10.57 17.99 -14.54
C TYR A 106 -11.80 17.44 -15.28
N TYR A 107 -11.65 16.37 -16.06
CA TYR A 107 -12.79 15.75 -16.75
C TYR A 107 -13.74 15.05 -15.79
N ALA A 108 -13.28 14.58 -14.64
CA ALA A 108 -14.17 14.13 -13.57
C ALA A 108 -15.08 15.27 -13.11
N GLY A 109 -14.50 16.45 -12.86
CA GLY A 109 -15.27 17.65 -12.54
C GLY A 109 -16.31 17.97 -13.61
N ARG A 110 -15.94 17.90 -14.90
CA ARG A 110 -16.86 18.15 -16.03
C ARG A 110 -18.02 17.15 -16.08
N VAL A 111 -17.73 15.85 -15.94
CA VAL A 111 -18.75 14.79 -15.93
C VAL A 111 -19.71 14.99 -14.77
N TYR A 112 -19.22 15.23 -13.54
CA TYR A 112 -20.11 15.44 -12.39
C TYR A 112 -20.89 16.75 -12.47
N SER A 113 -20.35 17.78 -13.15
CA SER A 113 -21.09 19.01 -13.44
C SER A 113 -22.28 18.74 -14.38
N ASP A 114 -22.09 17.94 -15.44
CA ASP A 114 -23.16 17.54 -16.35
C ASP A 114 -24.21 16.66 -15.66
N LEU A 115 -23.78 15.83 -14.70
CA LEU A 115 -24.67 15.05 -13.83
C LEU A 115 -25.37 15.90 -12.74
N GLN A 116 -25.16 17.22 -12.72
CA GLN A 116 -25.69 18.16 -11.73
C GLN A 116 -25.26 17.87 -10.28
N ASP A 117 -24.15 17.14 -10.10
CA ASP A 117 -23.51 16.89 -8.81
C ASP A 117 -22.40 17.92 -8.57
N ALA A 118 -22.84 19.16 -8.32
CA ALA A 118 -21.94 20.29 -8.13
C ALA A 118 -20.88 20.08 -7.01
N PRO A 119 -21.21 19.53 -5.82
CA PRO A 119 -20.22 19.28 -4.78
C PRO A 119 -19.11 18.32 -5.23
N GLN A 120 -19.46 17.22 -5.90
CA GLN A 120 -18.48 16.26 -6.38
C GLN A 120 -17.63 16.83 -7.52
N ALA A 121 -18.25 17.61 -8.42
CA ALA A 121 -17.53 18.32 -9.47
C ALA A 121 -16.47 19.27 -8.90
N LEU A 122 -16.85 20.11 -7.92
CA LEU A 122 -15.94 21.02 -7.23
C LEU A 122 -14.80 20.27 -6.52
N SER A 123 -15.11 19.14 -5.86
CA SER A 123 -14.08 18.30 -5.22
C SER A 123 -13.02 17.82 -6.22
N TYR A 124 -13.43 17.36 -7.40
CA TYR A 124 -12.47 16.91 -8.42
C TYR A 124 -11.71 18.06 -9.08
N TYR A 125 -12.35 19.20 -9.34
CA TYR A 125 -11.64 20.39 -9.82
C TYR A 125 -10.57 20.84 -8.82
N GLN A 126 -10.89 20.83 -7.53
CA GLN A 126 -9.95 21.17 -6.47
C GLN A 126 -8.77 20.19 -6.42
N LYS A 127 -9.02 18.87 -6.50
CA LYS A 127 -7.95 17.86 -6.61
C LYS A 127 -7.05 18.08 -7.83
N ALA A 128 -7.63 18.43 -8.98
CA ALA A 128 -6.86 18.75 -10.19
C ALA A 128 -5.96 19.98 -9.97
N ALA A 129 -6.50 21.04 -9.35
CA ALA A 129 -5.75 22.25 -9.03
C ALA A 129 -4.61 21.99 -8.03
N GLU A 130 -4.85 21.20 -6.97
CA GLU A 130 -3.83 20.88 -5.98
C GLU A 130 -2.63 20.12 -6.58
N LEU A 131 -2.88 19.19 -7.53
CA LEU A 131 -1.79 18.47 -8.19
C LEU A 131 -0.95 19.34 -9.13
N LEU A 132 -1.50 20.44 -9.62
CA LEU A 132 -0.84 21.37 -10.53
C LEU A 132 -0.25 22.59 -9.80
N GLU A 133 -0.48 22.72 -8.50
CA GLU A 133 0.01 23.84 -7.69
C GLU A 133 1.55 23.88 -7.68
N GLY A 134 2.13 25.07 -7.89
CA GLY A 134 3.58 25.26 -8.04
C GLY A 134 4.16 24.80 -9.40
N GLY A 135 3.34 24.22 -10.28
CA GLY A 135 3.70 23.88 -11.65
C GLY A 135 3.47 25.02 -12.66
N SER A 136 3.84 24.79 -13.92
CA SER A 136 3.69 25.74 -15.03
C SER A 136 2.58 25.39 -16.02
N ASP A 137 1.72 24.42 -15.71
CA ASP A 137 0.57 24.06 -16.56
C ASP A 137 -0.60 25.05 -16.35
N TYR A 138 -0.38 26.28 -16.81
CA TYR A 138 -1.39 27.33 -16.75
C TYR A 138 -2.59 27.03 -17.66
N ARG A 139 -2.41 26.18 -18.69
CA ARG A 139 -3.47 25.85 -19.66
C ARG A 139 -4.60 25.07 -19.00
N LEU A 140 -4.27 24.09 -18.19
CA LEU A 140 -5.27 23.32 -17.45
C LEU A 140 -5.81 24.13 -16.26
N MET A 141 -4.96 24.91 -15.58
CA MET A 141 -5.36 25.78 -14.47
C MET A 141 -6.44 26.79 -14.85
N LYS A 142 -6.28 27.50 -15.98
CA LYS A 142 -7.27 28.50 -16.41
C LYS A 142 -8.66 27.90 -16.62
N VAL A 143 -8.74 26.67 -17.17
CA VAL A 143 -10.03 26.02 -17.43
C VAL A 143 -10.62 25.45 -16.15
N ILE A 144 -9.82 24.85 -15.25
CA ILE A 144 -10.28 24.39 -13.94
C ILE A 144 -10.95 25.55 -13.19
N TYR A 145 -10.26 26.67 -13.04
CA TYR A 145 -10.81 27.81 -12.29
C TYR A 145 -11.98 28.50 -12.99
N SER A 146 -12.02 28.51 -14.33
CA SER A 146 -13.21 29.00 -15.06
C SER A 146 -14.42 28.13 -14.78
N GLN A 147 -14.25 26.80 -14.80
CA GLN A 147 -15.33 25.84 -14.52
C GLN A 147 -15.81 25.90 -13.07
N MET A 148 -14.89 26.00 -12.11
CA MET A 148 -15.24 26.23 -10.71
C MET A 148 -16.01 27.54 -10.54
N GLY A 149 -15.57 28.61 -11.20
CA GLY A 149 -16.24 29.91 -11.13
C GLY A 149 -17.66 29.87 -11.67
N GLU A 150 -17.87 29.27 -12.85
CA GLU A 150 -19.20 29.08 -13.43
C GLU A 150 -20.09 28.26 -12.51
N LEU A 151 -19.57 27.15 -11.99
CA LEU A 151 -20.32 26.27 -11.10
C LEU A 151 -20.70 26.98 -9.79
N PHE A 152 -19.76 27.69 -9.14
CA PHE A 152 -20.08 28.50 -7.96
C PHE A 152 -21.12 29.58 -8.25
N PHE A 153 -21.04 30.24 -9.41
CA PHE A 153 -22.01 31.26 -9.82
C PHE A 153 -23.42 30.69 -9.93
N TYR A 154 -23.60 29.54 -10.60
CA TYR A 154 -24.92 28.89 -10.72
C TYR A 154 -25.42 28.26 -9.41
N GLN A 155 -24.52 28.03 -8.45
CA GLN A 155 -24.87 27.64 -7.08
C GLN A 155 -25.10 28.84 -6.15
N ASP A 156 -25.14 30.06 -6.69
CA ASP A 156 -25.36 31.31 -5.95
C ASP A 156 -24.29 31.61 -4.89
N VAL A 157 -23.10 31.01 -5.03
CA VAL A 157 -21.92 31.20 -4.17
C VAL A 157 -20.99 32.24 -4.80
N TYR A 158 -21.47 33.48 -4.87
CA TYR A 158 -20.84 34.54 -5.66
C TYR A 158 -19.42 34.94 -5.21
N GLU A 159 -19.10 34.83 -3.91
CA GLU A 159 -17.76 35.16 -3.41
C GLU A 159 -16.70 34.15 -3.90
N GLU A 160 -17.01 32.85 -3.88
CA GLU A 160 -16.10 31.82 -4.37
C GLU A 160 -16.03 31.85 -5.90
N ALA A 161 -17.15 32.15 -6.59
CA ALA A 161 -17.16 32.39 -8.02
C ALA A 161 -16.20 33.52 -8.41
N MET A 162 -16.24 34.64 -7.69
CA MET A 162 -15.35 35.79 -7.91
C MET A 162 -13.87 35.41 -7.75
N LYS A 163 -13.53 34.67 -6.68
CA LYS A 163 -12.14 34.20 -6.46
C LYS A 163 -11.67 33.28 -7.59
N ALA A 164 -12.51 32.34 -8.00
CA ALA A 164 -12.20 31.42 -9.08
C ALA A 164 -12.03 32.14 -10.43
N PHE A 165 -12.95 33.05 -10.79
CA PHE A 165 -12.82 33.83 -12.02
C PHE A 165 -11.59 34.73 -12.05
N LYS A 166 -11.19 35.33 -10.91
CA LYS A 166 -9.95 36.11 -10.81
C LYS A 166 -8.71 35.24 -11.01
N LYS A 167 -8.67 34.03 -10.45
CA LYS A 167 -7.59 33.07 -10.70
C LYS A 167 -7.56 32.65 -12.18
N ALA A 168 -8.71 32.33 -12.77
CA ALA A 168 -8.80 32.01 -14.19
C ALA A 168 -8.31 33.16 -15.07
N TYR A 169 -8.69 34.41 -14.76
CA TYR A 169 -8.20 35.60 -15.44
C TYR A 169 -6.66 35.71 -15.37
N LEU A 170 -6.08 35.55 -14.17
CA LEU A 170 -4.62 35.58 -13.98
C LEU A 170 -3.91 34.54 -14.85
N TYR A 171 -4.39 33.31 -14.91
CA TYR A 171 -3.78 32.28 -15.76
C TYR A 171 -3.98 32.54 -17.25
N ASN A 172 -5.12 33.13 -17.66
CA ASN A 172 -5.29 33.57 -19.04
C ASN A 172 -4.35 34.72 -19.39
N GLU A 173 -4.10 35.66 -18.48
CA GLU A 173 -3.13 36.75 -18.66
C GLU A 173 -1.70 36.20 -18.83
N LEU A 174 -1.30 35.24 -17.99
CA LEU A 174 0.00 34.54 -18.12
C LEU A 174 0.16 33.76 -19.43
N LEU A 175 -0.94 33.40 -20.09
CA LEU A 175 -0.97 32.70 -21.37
C LEU A 175 -1.24 33.61 -22.57
N GLU A 176 -1.43 34.92 -22.34
CA GLU A 176 -1.85 35.90 -23.34
C GLU A 176 -3.14 35.47 -24.08
N ASP A 177 -4.06 34.81 -23.37
CA ASP A 177 -5.35 34.37 -23.91
C ASP A 177 -6.44 35.43 -23.69
N ASP A 178 -6.46 36.43 -24.59
CA ASP A 178 -7.45 37.50 -24.57
C ASP A 178 -8.90 36.98 -24.57
N ARG A 179 -9.18 35.84 -25.23
CA ARG A 179 -10.53 35.25 -25.27
C ARG A 179 -10.96 34.84 -23.86
N GLY A 180 -10.08 34.11 -23.16
CA GLY A 180 -10.33 33.70 -21.79
C GLY A 180 -10.51 34.90 -20.86
N MET A 181 -9.64 35.91 -20.97
CA MET A 181 -9.71 37.14 -20.18
C MET A 181 -11.04 37.89 -20.36
N VAL A 182 -11.52 38.08 -21.60
CA VAL A 182 -12.83 38.70 -21.89
C VAL A 182 -13.97 37.93 -21.24
N ILE A 183 -13.93 36.59 -21.32
CA ILE A 183 -14.95 35.74 -20.71
C ILE A 183 -14.95 35.87 -19.19
N ASN A 184 -13.77 35.82 -18.55
CA ASN A 184 -13.65 35.97 -17.09
C ASN A 184 -14.10 37.35 -16.61
N LEU A 185 -13.73 38.43 -17.30
CA LEU A 185 -14.20 39.79 -16.96
C LEU A 185 -15.73 39.89 -17.04
N ARG A 186 -16.35 39.28 -18.05
CA ARG A 186 -17.80 39.25 -18.18
C ARG A 186 -18.46 38.48 -17.03
N PHE A 187 -17.94 37.32 -16.65
CA PHE A 187 -18.46 36.59 -15.50
C PHE A 187 -18.26 37.31 -14.16
N ILE A 188 -17.15 38.02 -13.99
CA ILE A 188 -16.96 38.92 -12.85
C ILE A 188 -18.03 40.01 -12.84
N GLY A 189 -18.31 40.63 -14.00
CA GLY A 189 -19.41 41.58 -14.15
C GLY A 189 -20.77 40.99 -13.79
N HIS A 190 -21.11 39.79 -14.29
CA HIS A 190 -22.34 39.09 -13.91
C HIS A 190 -22.43 38.84 -12.40
N THR A 191 -21.31 38.51 -11.76
CA THR A 191 -21.25 38.26 -10.32
C THR A 191 -21.55 39.53 -9.52
N PHE A 192 -21.10 40.70 -9.98
CA PHE A 192 -21.48 41.99 -9.38
C PHE A 192 -22.96 42.34 -9.63
N ILE A 193 -23.50 42.02 -10.81
CA ILE A 193 -24.95 42.18 -11.07
C ILE A 193 -25.78 41.34 -10.10
N ALA A 194 -25.41 40.07 -9.87
CA ALA A 194 -26.10 39.19 -8.94
C ALA A 194 -26.07 39.71 -7.49
N ARG A 195 -25.06 40.50 -7.13
CA ARG A 195 -24.93 41.21 -5.84
C ARG A 195 -25.58 42.59 -5.81
N ASN A 196 -26.15 43.04 -6.93
CA ASN A 196 -26.70 44.39 -7.12
C ASN A 196 -25.65 45.53 -7.08
N ASP A 197 -24.39 45.23 -7.36
CA ASP A 197 -23.27 46.17 -7.41
C ASP A 197 -23.07 46.71 -8.84
N ILE A 198 -24.00 47.57 -9.28
CA ILE A 198 -24.13 48.05 -10.66
C ILE A 198 -22.87 48.76 -11.18
N ASP A 199 -22.27 49.65 -10.39
CA ASP A 199 -21.08 50.41 -10.80
C ASP A 199 -19.88 49.49 -11.07
N SER A 200 -19.69 48.48 -10.22
CA SER A 200 -18.65 47.48 -10.40
C SER A 200 -18.91 46.64 -11.64
N ALA A 201 -20.15 46.19 -11.86
CA ALA A 201 -20.51 45.44 -13.05
C ALA A 201 -20.22 46.23 -14.34
N LEU A 202 -20.58 47.53 -14.36
CA LEU A 202 -20.32 48.41 -15.49
C LEU A 202 -18.81 48.51 -15.79
N TYR A 203 -17.99 48.71 -14.75
CA TYR A 203 -16.54 48.75 -14.89
C TYR A 203 -15.98 47.48 -15.54
N TYR A 204 -16.38 46.30 -15.06
CA TYR A 204 -15.88 45.03 -15.59
C TYR A 204 -16.39 44.74 -17.00
N TYR A 205 -17.64 45.05 -17.32
CA TYR A 205 -18.15 44.90 -18.68
C TYR A 205 -17.49 45.87 -19.67
N GLN A 206 -17.22 47.11 -19.28
CA GLN A 206 -16.49 48.06 -20.13
C GLN A 206 -15.06 47.58 -20.41
N ASN A 207 -14.39 47.03 -19.40
CA ASN A 207 -13.06 46.42 -19.59
C ASN A 207 -13.11 45.19 -20.49
N ALA A 208 -14.13 44.32 -20.33
CA ALA A 208 -14.33 43.17 -21.20
C ALA A 208 -14.54 43.60 -22.65
N TYR A 209 -15.38 44.61 -22.88
CA TYR A 209 -15.64 45.16 -24.22
C TYR A 209 -14.39 45.80 -24.84
N LYS A 210 -13.67 46.62 -24.08
CA LYS A 210 -12.41 47.25 -24.54
C LYS A 210 -11.35 46.20 -24.91
N LEU A 211 -11.26 45.11 -24.15
CA LEU A 211 -10.36 44.01 -24.47
C LEU A 211 -10.84 43.25 -25.72
N ALA A 212 -12.14 42.95 -25.81
CA ALA A 212 -12.73 42.27 -26.97
C ALA A 212 -12.47 43.03 -28.28
N GLN A 213 -12.56 44.36 -28.26
CA GLN A 213 -12.26 45.21 -29.42
C GLN A 213 -10.81 45.06 -29.93
N LYS A 214 -9.85 44.71 -29.06
CA LYS A 214 -8.47 44.46 -29.47
C LYS A 214 -8.28 43.11 -30.18
N THR A 215 -9.18 42.14 -29.92
CA THR A 215 -9.03 40.77 -30.41
C THR A 215 -9.42 40.57 -31.88
N ASN A 216 -10.08 41.56 -32.51
CA ASN A 216 -10.68 41.46 -33.85
C ASN A 216 -11.61 40.25 -34.05
N LYS A 217 -12.17 39.69 -32.96
CA LYS A 217 -13.11 38.57 -33.00
C LYS A 217 -14.52 39.11 -32.76
N ASP A 218 -15.31 39.23 -33.84
CA ASP A 218 -16.67 39.78 -33.82
C ASP A 218 -17.54 39.15 -32.71
N PHE A 219 -17.47 37.83 -32.54
CA PHE A 219 -18.22 37.13 -31.48
C PHE A 219 -17.91 37.66 -30.06
N LEU A 220 -16.64 37.95 -29.74
CA LEU A 220 -16.26 38.47 -28.42
C LEU A 220 -16.76 39.90 -28.19
N ILE A 221 -16.79 40.69 -29.26
CA ILE A 221 -17.30 42.05 -29.24
C ILE A 221 -18.82 42.00 -28.99
N ASP A 222 -19.54 41.19 -29.76
CA ASP A 222 -21.01 41.06 -29.68
C ASP A 222 -21.46 40.59 -28.28
N ILE A 223 -20.84 39.55 -27.71
CA ILE A 223 -21.21 39.08 -26.35
C ILE A 223 -20.93 40.12 -25.26
N SER A 224 -19.91 40.96 -25.43
CA SER A 224 -19.58 42.03 -24.47
C SER A 224 -20.54 43.21 -24.63
N GLN A 225 -20.92 43.56 -25.86
CA GLN A 225 -21.95 44.56 -26.15
C GLN A 225 -23.31 44.14 -25.62
N ASN A 226 -23.66 42.85 -25.70
CA ASN A 226 -24.91 42.33 -25.12
C ASN A 226 -24.97 42.50 -23.61
N ALA A 227 -23.88 42.15 -22.91
CA ALA A 227 -23.80 42.33 -21.45
C ALA A 227 -23.92 43.81 -21.05
N LEU A 228 -23.20 44.71 -21.75
CA LEU A 228 -23.31 46.16 -21.54
C LEU A 228 -24.71 46.68 -21.87
N SER A 229 -25.31 46.27 -22.98
CA SER A 229 -26.63 46.73 -23.40
C SER A 229 -27.70 46.32 -22.39
N SER A 230 -27.64 45.08 -21.89
CA SER A 230 -28.53 44.61 -20.83
C SER A 230 -28.39 45.45 -19.56
N LEU A 231 -27.16 45.79 -19.15
CA LEU A 231 -26.92 46.65 -17.99
C LEU A 231 -27.42 48.09 -18.22
N TYR A 232 -27.17 48.65 -19.40
CA TYR A 232 -27.67 49.99 -19.75
C TYR A 232 -29.19 50.06 -19.76
N ILE A 233 -29.89 49.02 -20.22
CA ILE A 233 -31.35 48.92 -20.11
C ILE A 233 -31.78 48.93 -18.64
N GLN A 234 -31.11 48.15 -17.77
CA GLN A 234 -31.43 48.08 -16.34
C GLN A 234 -31.30 49.43 -15.63
N ILE A 235 -30.33 50.26 -16.02
CA ILE A 235 -30.12 51.60 -15.44
C ILE A 235 -30.86 52.72 -16.18
N GLY A 236 -31.66 52.40 -17.21
CA GLY A 236 -32.46 53.38 -17.96
C GLY A 236 -31.72 54.12 -19.09
N GLU A 237 -30.47 53.75 -19.37
CA GLU A 237 -29.61 54.37 -20.40
C GLU A 237 -29.88 53.78 -21.79
N TYR A 238 -31.14 53.88 -22.25
CA TYR A 238 -31.64 53.21 -23.45
C TYR A 238 -30.92 53.61 -24.75
N ALA A 239 -30.49 54.88 -24.86
CA ALA A 239 -29.77 55.35 -26.04
C ALA A 239 -28.39 54.69 -26.18
N GLN A 240 -27.68 54.48 -25.05
CA GLN A 240 -26.37 53.81 -25.05
C GLN A 240 -26.53 52.33 -25.41
N ALA A 241 -27.53 51.66 -24.83
CA ALA A 241 -27.86 50.27 -25.17
C ALA A 241 -28.19 50.11 -26.66
N LEU A 242 -29.05 50.98 -27.21
CA LEU A 242 -29.43 50.92 -28.62
C LEU A 242 -28.25 51.18 -29.56
N ASN A 243 -27.34 52.10 -29.22
CA ASN A 243 -26.13 52.34 -29.99
C ASN A 243 -25.22 51.12 -30.05
N LEU A 244 -25.03 50.42 -28.93
CA LEU A 244 -24.23 49.20 -28.89
C LEU A 244 -24.83 48.07 -29.73
N LEU A 245 -26.15 47.83 -29.60
CA LEU A 245 -26.85 46.81 -30.40
C LEU A 245 -26.82 47.14 -31.90
N ASN A 246 -26.96 48.42 -32.26
CA ASN A 246 -26.88 48.86 -33.66
C ASN A 246 -25.46 48.83 -34.24
N ALA A 247 -24.43 48.80 -33.40
CA ALA A 247 -23.04 48.67 -33.84
C ALA A 247 -22.64 47.20 -34.10
N GLN A 248 -23.43 46.23 -33.63
CA GLN A 248 -23.13 44.80 -33.82
C GLN A 248 -23.15 44.40 -35.28
N LYS A 249 -22.28 43.44 -35.63
CA LYS A 249 -22.27 42.84 -36.96
C LYS A 249 -23.39 41.79 -37.09
N HIS A 250 -23.61 41.01 -36.03
CA HIS A 250 -24.65 39.99 -35.96
C HIS A 250 -25.88 40.46 -35.18
N LYS A 251 -26.64 41.40 -35.76
CA LYS A 251 -27.77 42.06 -35.08
C LYS A 251 -28.99 41.15 -34.88
N ASN A 252 -29.24 40.22 -35.79
CA ASN A 252 -30.47 39.43 -35.85
C ASN A 252 -30.36 38.15 -35.02
N THR A 253 -30.22 38.30 -33.70
CA THR A 253 -30.24 37.16 -32.77
C THR A 253 -31.46 37.24 -31.86
N PRO A 254 -32.00 36.10 -31.38
CA PRO A 254 -33.12 36.11 -30.44
C PRO A 254 -32.84 36.96 -29.18
N ASN A 255 -31.60 36.92 -28.66
CA ASN A 255 -31.21 37.72 -27.52
C ASN A 255 -31.31 39.24 -27.81
N ASN A 256 -30.82 39.67 -28.97
CA ASN A 256 -30.90 41.08 -29.36
C ASN A 256 -32.34 41.53 -29.58
N HIS A 257 -33.20 40.68 -30.16
CA HIS A 257 -34.61 41.00 -30.32
C HIS A 257 -35.29 41.23 -28.97
N ILE A 258 -34.97 40.46 -27.93
CA ILE A 258 -35.49 40.68 -26.57
C ILE A 258 -35.03 42.04 -26.02
N LEU A 259 -33.73 42.36 -26.15
CA LEU A 259 -33.18 43.63 -25.68
C LEU A 259 -33.82 44.82 -26.42
N LEU A 260 -33.96 44.73 -27.75
CA LEU A 260 -34.61 45.75 -28.57
C LEU A 260 -36.09 45.92 -28.24
N ALA A 261 -36.84 44.82 -28.10
CA ALA A 261 -38.25 44.86 -27.69
C ALA A 261 -38.40 45.59 -26.35
N THR A 262 -37.52 45.28 -25.39
CA THR A 262 -37.51 45.92 -24.07
C THR A 262 -37.19 47.42 -24.17
N ILE A 263 -36.18 47.82 -24.94
CA ILE A 263 -35.83 49.23 -25.19
C ILE A 263 -37.02 49.98 -25.79
N TYR A 264 -37.64 49.43 -26.84
CA TYR A 264 -38.75 50.09 -27.52
C TYR A 264 -40.00 50.18 -26.64
N GLN A 265 -40.25 49.18 -25.80
CA GLN A 265 -41.34 49.22 -24.82
C GLN A 265 -41.12 50.32 -23.77
N GLN A 266 -39.92 50.40 -23.21
CA GLN A 266 -39.57 51.42 -22.20
C GLN A 266 -39.52 52.84 -22.77
N THR A 267 -39.25 52.98 -24.07
CA THR A 267 -39.26 54.28 -24.78
C THR A 267 -40.60 54.59 -25.47
N GLU A 268 -41.66 53.85 -25.13
CA GLU A 268 -43.04 54.01 -25.62
C GLU A 268 -43.25 53.85 -27.13
N LYS A 269 -42.31 53.23 -27.84
CA LYS A 269 -42.42 52.87 -29.25
C LYS A 269 -43.07 51.50 -29.40
N LEU A 270 -44.36 51.42 -29.07
CA LEU A 270 -45.09 50.16 -28.90
C LEU A 270 -45.13 49.29 -30.16
N ASP A 271 -45.28 49.89 -31.35
CA ASP A 271 -45.29 49.14 -32.62
C ASP A 271 -43.96 48.42 -32.87
N SER A 272 -42.84 49.10 -32.57
CA SER A 272 -41.50 48.49 -32.69
C SER A 272 -41.31 47.39 -31.66
N ALA A 273 -41.77 47.59 -30.43
CA ALA A 273 -41.72 46.56 -29.40
C ALA A 273 -42.51 45.30 -29.81
N ALA A 274 -43.75 45.47 -30.28
CA ALA A 274 -44.59 44.38 -30.76
C ALA A 274 -43.96 43.64 -31.94
N PHE A 275 -43.34 44.35 -32.88
CA PHE A 275 -42.60 43.73 -33.99
C PHE A 275 -41.51 42.77 -33.50
N TYR A 276 -40.66 43.20 -32.57
CA TYR A 276 -39.59 42.34 -32.05
C TYR A 276 -40.11 41.19 -31.19
N TYR A 277 -41.21 41.37 -30.46
CA TYR A 277 -41.88 40.27 -29.76
C TYR A 277 -42.43 39.23 -30.73
N ASN A 278 -43.04 39.65 -31.85
CA ASN A 278 -43.56 38.74 -32.87
C ASN A 278 -42.45 37.91 -33.53
N LEU A 279 -41.25 38.47 -33.73
CA LEU A 279 -40.09 37.72 -34.22
C LEU A 279 -39.66 36.58 -33.28
N LEU A 280 -40.04 36.64 -32.00
CA LEU A 280 -39.69 35.67 -30.98
C LEU A 280 -40.83 34.68 -30.66
N SER A 281 -42.00 34.83 -31.30
CA SER A 281 -43.21 34.03 -31.03
C SER A 281 -42.97 32.51 -31.09
N ASN A 282 -42.08 32.05 -31.97
CA ASN A 282 -41.73 30.63 -32.15
C ASN A 282 -40.62 30.14 -31.20
N SER A 283 -40.22 30.91 -30.19
CA SER A 283 -39.16 30.51 -29.26
C SER A 283 -39.61 29.36 -28.36
N ASN A 284 -38.81 28.30 -28.27
CA ASN A 284 -39.05 27.20 -27.32
C ASN A 284 -38.60 27.52 -25.89
N ASN A 285 -38.01 28.70 -25.66
CA ASN A 285 -37.51 29.09 -24.35
C ASN A 285 -38.64 29.69 -23.49
N ILE A 286 -38.93 29.04 -22.35
CA ILE A 286 -40.03 29.42 -21.45
C ILE A 286 -39.88 30.85 -20.88
N TYR A 287 -38.64 31.29 -20.60
CA TYR A 287 -38.35 32.64 -20.09
C TYR A 287 -38.57 33.70 -21.18
N THR A 288 -38.21 33.38 -22.43
CA THR A 288 -38.52 34.24 -23.58
C THR A 288 -40.02 34.34 -23.78
N GLN A 289 -40.76 33.22 -23.74
CA GLN A 289 -42.22 33.23 -23.84
C GLN A 289 -42.88 34.06 -22.74
N GLN A 290 -42.41 33.91 -21.50
CA GLN A 290 -42.90 34.73 -20.38
C GLN A 290 -42.66 36.23 -20.64
N THR A 291 -41.48 36.59 -21.16
CA THR A 291 -41.15 37.98 -21.48
C THR A 291 -42.04 38.54 -22.59
N ILE A 292 -42.32 37.75 -23.64
CA ILE A 292 -43.22 38.12 -24.73
C ILE A 292 -44.62 38.38 -24.20
N HIS A 293 -45.20 37.42 -23.46
CA HIS A 293 -46.56 37.56 -22.95
C HIS A 293 -46.70 38.73 -21.97
N ARG A 294 -45.69 38.99 -21.14
CA ARG A 294 -45.65 40.20 -20.30
C ARG A 294 -45.67 41.48 -21.14
N GLY A 295 -44.76 41.60 -22.11
CA GLY A 295 -44.65 42.79 -22.95
C GLY A 295 -45.89 43.04 -23.80
N MET A 296 -46.46 41.98 -24.40
CA MET A 296 -47.68 42.06 -25.20
C MET A 296 -48.92 42.42 -24.36
N ALA A 297 -49.00 41.95 -23.11
CA ALA A 297 -50.06 42.36 -22.18
C ALA A 297 -49.98 43.88 -21.87
N GLU A 298 -48.79 44.39 -21.59
CA GLU A 298 -48.57 45.82 -21.33
C GLU A 298 -48.89 46.68 -22.56
N ILE A 299 -48.50 46.22 -23.76
CA ILE A 299 -48.84 46.90 -25.02
C ILE A 299 -50.36 46.91 -25.24
N ALA A 300 -51.04 45.79 -25.05
CA ALA A 300 -52.49 45.70 -25.18
C ALA A 300 -53.21 46.61 -24.18
N GLN A 301 -52.72 46.67 -22.94
CA GLN A 301 -53.25 47.57 -21.92
C GLN A 301 -53.13 49.05 -22.31
N LYS A 302 -51.99 49.47 -22.88
CA LYS A 302 -51.78 50.84 -23.38
C LYS A 302 -52.69 51.16 -24.59
N HIS A 303 -53.05 50.17 -25.40
CA HIS A 303 -54.00 50.32 -26.50
C HIS A 303 -55.47 50.18 -26.08
N HIS A 304 -55.75 49.95 -24.79
CA HIS A 304 -57.09 49.67 -24.28
C HIS A 304 -57.76 48.42 -24.89
N ASP A 305 -56.97 47.48 -25.40
CA ASP A 305 -57.45 46.16 -25.84
C ASP A 305 -57.51 45.23 -24.62
N CYS A 306 -58.66 45.24 -23.94
CA CYS A 306 -58.87 44.46 -22.73
C CYS A 306 -58.81 42.95 -22.97
N ASP A 307 -59.32 42.47 -24.12
CA ASP A 307 -59.38 41.04 -24.41
C ASP A 307 -57.98 40.47 -24.62
N ALA A 308 -57.16 41.15 -25.43
CA ALA A 308 -55.76 40.75 -25.64
C ALA A 308 -54.93 40.87 -24.36
N ALA A 309 -55.15 41.93 -23.56
CA ALA A 309 -54.44 42.11 -22.29
C ALA A 309 -54.75 40.98 -21.30
N ILE A 310 -56.01 40.55 -21.19
CA ILE A 310 -56.40 39.43 -20.32
C ILE A 310 -55.75 38.12 -20.78
N GLU A 311 -55.80 37.81 -22.08
CA GLU A 311 -55.25 36.57 -22.61
C GLU A 311 -53.73 36.50 -22.39
N HIS A 312 -52.99 37.54 -22.78
CA HIS A 312 -51.55 37.58 -22.58
C HIS A 312 -51.16 37.53 -21.08
N THR A 313 -51.93 38.20 -20.21
CA THR A 313 -51.72 38.14 -18.76
C THR A 313 -51.92 36.73 -18.21
N LYS A 314 -52.95 36.01 -18.67
CA LYS A 314 -53.21 34.63 -18.27
C LYS A 314 -52.07 33.70 -18.68
N GLN A 315 -51.57 33.83 -19.91
CA GLN A 315 -50.41 33.06 -20.37
C GLN A 315 -49.16 33.40 -19.56
N TYR A 316 -48.91 34.67 -19.28
CA TYR A 316 -47.82 35.11 -18.40
C TYR A 316 -47.91 34.47 -17.00
N GLN A 317 -49.10 34.39 -16.40
CA GLN A 317 -49.30 33.73 -15.10
C GLN A 317 -48.98 32.23 -15.17
N ILE A 318 -49.50 31.51 -16.17
CA ILE A 318 -49.22 30.06 -16.37
C ILE A 318 -47.71 29.80 -16.53
N LEU A 319 -47.03 30.66 -17.30
CA LEU A 319 -45.59 30.57 -17.50
C LEU A 319 -44.81 30.88 -16.22
N THR A 320 -45.26 31.87 -15.44
CA THR A 320 -44.69 32.21 -14.13
C THR A 320 -44.79 31.06 -13.14
N ASP A 321 -45.96 30.42 -13.03
CA ASP A 321 -46.16 29.23 -12.19
C ASP A 321 -45.26 28.07 -12.62
N SER A 322 -45.05 27.92 -13.92
CA SER A 322 -44.18 26.87 -14.48
C SER A 322 -42.70 27.15 -14.21
N ILE A 323 -42.25 28.39 -14.35
CA ILE A 323 -40.89 28.82 -14.00
C ILE A 323 -40.63 28.66 -12.50
N GLN A 324 -41.61 29.00 -11.65
CA GLN A 324 -41.50 28.77 -10.21
C GLN A 324 -41.34 27.29 -9.88
N ARG A 325 -42.11 26.40 -10.53
CA ARG A 325 -41.95 24.94 -10.38
C ARG A 325 -40.56 24.47 -10.82
N ILE A 326 -40.01 24.99 -11.92
CA ILE A 326 -38.64 24.70 -12.36
C ILE A 326 -37.63 25.13 -11.30
N SER A 327 -37.71 26.36 -10.80
CA SER A 327 -36.79 26.88 -9.78
C SER A 327 -36.84 26.09 -8.46
N VAL A 328 -38.03 25.68 -8.03
CA VAL A 328 -38.19 24.79 -6.87
C VAL A 328 -37.55 23.42 -7.14
N SER A 329 -37.75 22.86 -8.33
CA SER A 329 -37.12 21.59 -8.73
C SER A 329 -35.59 21.69 -8.74
N GLU A 330 -35.02 22.78 -9.27
CA GLU A 330 -33.57 23.02 -9.24
C GLU A 330 -33.05 23.13 -7.81
N SER A 331 -33.78 23.82 -6.93
CA SER A 331 -33.41 23.94 -5.51
C SER A 331 -33.41 22.59 -4.79
N ILE A 332 -34.38 21.72 -5.11
CA ILE A 332 -34.45 20.35 -4.59
C ILE A 332 -33.26 19.52 -5.11
N LEU A 333 -32.91 19.64 -6.39
CA LEU A 333 -31.76 18.95 -6.98
C LEU A 333 -30.44 19.38 -6.34
N LYS A 334 -30.25 20.68 -6.11
CA LYS A 334 -29.10 21.23 -5.36
C LYS A 334 -29.01 20.64 -3.95
N MET A 335 -30.13 20.57 -3.22
CA MET A 335 -30.17 19.99 -1.88
C MET A 335 -29.88 18.49 -1.89
N GLN A 336 -30.41 17.76 -2.87
CA GLN A 336 -30.21 16.32 -3.02
C GLN A 336 -28.76 15.99 -3.37
N SER A 337 -28.10 16.77 -4.24
CA SER A 337 -26.68 16.57 -4.58
C SER A 337 -25.79 16.79 -3.36
N LEU A 338 -26.01 17.86 -2.59
CA LEU A 338 -25.30 18.11 -1.34
C LEU A 338 -25.50 16.98 -0.31
N TYR A 339 -26.74 16.52 -0.12
CA TYR A 339 -27.05 15.43 0.79
C TYR A 339 -26.36 14.11 0.37
N ASN A 340 -26.44 13.76 -0.92
CA ASN A 340 -25.79 12.57 -1.46
C ASN A 340 -24.27 12.63 -1.33
N TYR A 341 -23.68 13.80 -1.60
CA TYR A 341 -22.25 14.03 -1.40
C TYR A 341 -21.85 13.80 0.06
N GLN A 342 -22.58 14.36 1.03
CA GLN A 342 -22.30 14.17 2.45
C GLN A 342 -22.43 12.70 2.89
N LEU A 343 -23.43 11.97 2.38
CA LEU A 343 -23.56 10.54 2.64
C LEU A 343 -22.35 9.76 2.11
N ARG A 344 -21.91 10.05 0.88
CA ARG A 344 -20.73 9.43 0.27
C ARG A 344 -19.46 9.75 1.06
N GLU A 345 -19.26 11.00 1.45
CA GLU A 345 -18.11 11.43 2.26
C GLU A 345 -18.08 10.70 3.61
N LYS A 346 -19.22 10.61 4.30
CA LYS A 346 -19.35 9.87 5.55
C LYS A 346 -19.05 8.38 5.38
N ALA A 347 -19.54 7.77 4.30
CA ALA A 347 -19.24 6.37 3.97
C ALA A 347 -17.76 6.17 3.67
N ASN A 348 -17.14 7.06 2.90
CA ASN A 348 -15.73 7.02 2.56
C ASN A 348 -14.84 7.17 3.81
N ASN A 349 -15.16 8.12 4.69
CA ASN A 349 -14.45 8.30 5.96
C ASN A 349 -14.54 7.05 6.85
N LYS A 350 -15.70 6.38 6.87
CA LYS A 350 -15.86 5.10 7.57
C LYS A 350 -15.00 4.00 6.94
N LEU A 351 -15.02 3.86 5.61
CA LEU A 351 -14.20 2.88 4.88
C LEU A 351 -12.71 3.13 5.09
N MET A 352 -12.25 4.38 5.11
CA MET A 352 -10.86 4.72 5.43
C MET A 352 -10.48 4.28 6.84
N ALA A 353 -11.35 4.53 7.83
CA ALA A 353 -11.12 4.08 9.21
C ALA A 353 -11.05 2.55 9.31
N ASP A 354 -11.94 1.84 8.62
CA ASP A 354 -11.95 0.37 8.57
C ASP A 354 -10.71 -0.18 7.84
N ASN A 355 -10.27 0.44 6.75
CA ASN A 355 -9.04 0.08 6.04
C ASN A 355 -7.79 0.28 6.90
N VAL A 356 -7.69 1.38 7.64
CA VAL A 356 -6.59 1.62 8.59
C VAL A 356 -6.60 0.55 9.69
N ARG A 357 -7.78 0.22 10.23
CA ARG A 357 -7.94 -0.85 11.22
C ARG A 357 -7.53 -2.22 10.66
N GLN A 358 -7.91 -2.54 9.42
CA GLN A 358 -7.49 -3.78 8.77
C GLN A 358 -5.98 -3.84 8.54
N ARG A 359 -5.37 -2.74 8.05
CA ARG A 359 -3.91 -2.66 7.89
C ARG A 359 -3.18 -2.87 9.22
N PHE A 360 -3.68 -2.27 10.30
CA PHE A 360 -3.14 -2.46 11.64
C PHE A 360 -3.20 -3.93 12.08
N TRP A 361 -4.34 -4.61 11.90
CA TRP A 361 -4.47 -6.04 12.19
C TRP A 361 -3.55 -6.91 11.33
N ASN A 362 -3.41 -6.60 10.03
CA ASN A 362 -2.49 -7.32 9.15
C ASN A 362 -1.04 -7.21 9.63
N ILE A 363 -0.63 -6.03 10.12
CA ILE A 363 0.71 -5.84 10.72
C ILE A 363 0.85 -6.69 11.98
N ILE A 364 -0.13 -6.69 12.89
CA ILE A 364 -0.10 -7.52 14.11
C ILE A 364 0.02 -9.01 13.75
N ILE A 365 -0.79 -9.51 12.82
CA ILE A 365 -0.77 -10.91 12.39
C ILE A 365 0.60 -11.25 11.78
N SER A 366 1.17 -10.36 10.96
CA SER A 366 2.49 -10.57 10.37
C SER A 366 3.60 -10.64 11.43
N LEU A 367 3.53 -9.81 12.47
CA LEU A 367 4.47 -9.84 13.60
C LEU A 367 4.35 -11.14 14.40
N ILE A 368 3.12 -11.61 14.65
CA ILE A 368 2.88 -12.89 15.35
C ILE A 368 3.47 -14.04 14.54
N LEU A 369 3.30 -14.07 13.21
CA LEU A 369 3.89 -15.10 12.35
C LEU A 369 5.42 -15.09 12.40
N VAL A 370 6.04 -13.90 12.41
CA VAL A 370 7.50 -13.76 12.57
C VAL A 370 7.94 -14.32 13.93
N ILE A 371 7.26 -13.98 15.02
CA ILE A 371 7.58 -14.50 16.36
C ILE A 371 7.45 -16.04 16.41
N ILE A 372 6.37 -16.61 15.86
CA ILE A 372 6.17 -18.06 15.81
C ILE A 372 7.31 -18.74 15.02
N SER A 373 7.70 -18.17 13.87
CA SER A 373 8.82 -18.71 13.08
C SER A 373 10.16 -18.63 13.82
N LEU A 374 10.42 -17.57 14.58
CA LEU A 374 11.62 -17.44 15.42
C LEU A 374 11.62 -18.48 16.55
N ILE A 375 10.48 -18.68 17.23
CA ILE A 375 10.33 -19.71 18.27
C ILE A 375 10.60 -21.09 17.66
N PHE A 376 10.07 -21.37 16.47
CA PHE A 376 10.29 -22.63 15.77
C PHE A 376 11.77 -22.83 15.40
N ILE A 377 12.45 -21.79 14.91
CA ILE A 377 13.89 -21.84 14.60
C ILE A 377 14.71 -22.13 15.86
N VAL A 378 14.44 -21.42 16.96
CA VAL A 378 15.12 -21.64 18.24
C VAL A 378 14.88 -23.06 18.74
N TYR A 379 13.64 -23.53 18.69
CA TYR A 379 13.26 -24.91 19.06
C TYR A 379 14.02 -25.93 18.21
N TYR A 380 14.08 -25.74 16.89
CA TYR A 380 14.81 -26.61 15.97
C TYR A 380 16.32 -26.61 16.25
N MET A 381 16.91 -25.45 16.51
CA MET A 381 18.33 -25.31 16.87
C MET A 381 18.66 -26.01 18.19
N GLN A 382 17.85 -25.81 19.23
CA GLN A 382 18.02 -26.49 20.52
C GLN A 382 17.91 -28.01 20.37
N THR A 383 16.92 -28.48 19.62
CA THR A 383 16.72 -29.92 19.39
C THR A 383 17.90 -30.53 18.63
N LYS A 384 18.44 -29.81 17.64
CA LYS A 384 19.66 -30.21 16.91
C LYS A 384 20.89 -30.23 17.81
N GLN A 385 21.06 -29.25 18.70
CA GLN A 385 22.16 -29.22 19.67
C GLN A 385 22.07 -30.38 20.66
N ARG A 386 20.87 -30.65 21.23
CA ARG A 386 20.64 -31.80 22.12
C ARG A 386 20.97 -33.13 21.45
N LYS A 387 20.58 -33.32 20.18
CA LYS A 387 20.95 -34.52 19.41
C LYS A 387 22.46 -34.67 19.25
N LYS A 388 23.19 -33.58 18.98
CA LYS A 388 24.66 -33.61 18.89
C LYS A 388 25.32 -33.96 20.23
N GLN A 389 24.85 -33.37 21.32
CA GLN A 389 25.35 -33.67 22.68
C GLN A 389 25.13 -35.15 23.02
N LEU A 390 23.93 -35.67 22.74
CA LEU A 390 23.60 -37.07 22.96
C LEU A 390 24.50 -38.01 22.15
N GLN A 391 24.75 -37.70 20.87
CA GLN A 391 25.67 -38.46 20.03
C GLN A 391 27.11 -38.42 20.54
N HIS A 392 27.57 -37.30 21.10
CA HIS A 392 28.91 -37.22 21.70
C HIS A 392 29.01 -38.12 22.94
N SER A 393 28.04 -38.01 23.86
CA SER A 393 28.01 -38.84 25.07
C SER A 393 27.95 -40.34 24.76
N LEU A 394 27.17 -40.74 23.74
CA LEU A 394 27.12 -42.14 23.30
C LEU A 394 28.49 -42.64 22.82
N LYS A 395 29.20 -41.83 22.02
CA LYS A 395 30.55 -42.19 21.56
C LYS A 395 31.57 -42.27 22.70
N GLU A 396 31.44 -41.44 23.73
CA GLU A 396 32.31 -41.52 24.91
C GLU A 396 32.05 -42.78 25.71
N ILE A 397 30.78 -43.15 25.90
CA ILE A 397 30.40 -44.40 26.56
C ILE A 397 30.95 -45.61 25.78
N GLU A 398 30.76 -45.66 24.46
CA GLU A 398 31.30 -46.74 23.61
C GLU A 398 32.83 -46.87 23.72
N LYS A 399 33.56 -45.74 23.78
CA LYS A 399 35.02 -45.75 23.98
C LYS A 399 35.43 -46.29 25.35
N LEU A 400 34.70 -45.90 26.40
CA LEU A 400 34.96 -46.39 27.75
C LEU A 400 34.71 -47.89 27.84
N GLU A 401 33.60 -48.38 27.29
CA GLU A 401 33.30 -49.81 27.23
C GLU A 401 34.38 -50.61 26.49
N HIS A 402 34.84 -50.12 25.34
CA HIS A 402 35.92 -50.75 24.59
C HIS A 402 37.23 -50.79 25.39
N THR A 403 37.56 -49.71 26.09
CA THR A 403 38.77 -49.61 26.92
C THR A 403 38.73 -50.59 28.10
N ILE A 404 37.59 -50.70 28.78
CA ILE A 404 37.39 -51.66 29.87
C ILE A 404 37.54 -53.09 29.35
N LYS A 405 36.95 -53.39 28.18
CA LYS A 405 37.06 -54.71 27.56
C LYS A 405 38.50 -55.10 27.24
N LEU A 406 39.28 -54.19 26.64
CA LEU A 406 40.69 -54.42 26.35
C LEU A 406 41.51 -54.65 27.63
N ASN A 407 41.32 -53.81 28.64
CA ASN A 407 42.03 -53.94 29.92
C ASN A 407 41.74 -55.27 30.62
N ASN A 408 40.49 -55.74 30.56
CA ASN A 408 40.11 -57.03 31.13
C ASN A 408 40.79 -58.19 30.38
N GLN A 409 40.79 -58.16 29.04
CA GLN A 409 41.49 -59.17 28.22
C GLN A 409 43.00 -59.20 28.49
N GLU A 410 43.63 -58.03 28.64
CA GLU A 410 45.05 -57.94 28.95
C GLU A 410 45.35 -58.51 30.35
N CYS A 411 44.48 -58.21 31.33
CA CYS A 411 44.60 -58.75 32.68
C CYS A 411 44.48 -60.28 32.70
N GLU A 412 43.48 -60.84 32.01
CA GLU A 412 43.30 -62.29 31.87
C GLU A 412 44.51 -62.97 31.22
N SER A 413 45.08 -62.36 30.17
CA SER A 413 46.27 -62.88 29.50
C SER A 413 47.50 -62.90 30.40
N ARG A 414 47.73 -61.84 31.21
CA ARG A 414 48.83 -61.80 32.18
C ARG A 414 48.68 -62.89 33.24
N ILE A 415 47.46 -63.08 33.77
CA ILE A 415 47.17 -64.13 34.76
C ILE A 415 47.41 -65.53 34.17
N ALA A 416 47.00 -65.76 32.93
CA ALA A 416 47.22 -67.05 32.25
C ALA A 416 48.72 -67.35 32.08
N LYS A 417 49.53 -66.34 31.70
CA LYS A 417 50.99 -66.48 31.59
C LYS A 417 51.64 -66.78 32.94
N PHE A 418 51.24 -66.07 34.00
CA PHE A 418 51.74 -66.32 35.35
C PHE A 418 51.49 -67.76 35.80
N LYS A 419 50.29 -68.30 35.59
CA LYS A 419 49.95 -69.69 35.96
C LYS A 419 50.73 -70.75 35.18
N GLN A 420 51.35 -70.39 34.05
CA GLN A 420 52.20 -71.26 33.25
C GLN A 420 53.70 -71.08 33.55
N SER A 421 54.08 -70.10 34.37
CA SER A 421 55.47 -69.83 34.70
C SER A 421 56.13 -70.97 35.49
N GLU A 422 57.43 -71.15 35.30
CA GLU A 422 58.21 -72.16 36.01
C GLU A 422 58.18 -71.91 37.52
N ILE A 423 58.21 -70.65 37.95
CA ILE A 423 58.13 -70.27 39.36
C ILE A 423 56.77 -70.61 39.98
N TYR A 424 55.65 -70.38 39.28
CA TYR A 424 54.33 -70.78 39.76
C TYR A 424 54.25 -72.30 39.98
N ASN A 425 54.74 -73.08 39.00
CA ASN A 425 54.79 -74.53 39.11
C ASN A 425 55.69 -75.01 40.24
N LYS A 426 56.88 -74.42 40.40
CA LYS A 426 57.85 -74.73 41.47
C LYS A 426 57.21 -74.60 42.86
N PHE A 427 56.40 -73.58 43.10
CA PHE A 427 55.69 -73.43 44.37
C PHE A 427 54.47 -74.37 44.53
N HIS A 428 53.94 -74.96 43.46
CA HIS A 428 52.81 -75.89 43.48
C HIS A 428 53.19 -77.38 43.54
N THR A 429 54.37 -77.80 43.06
CA THR A 429 54.80 -79.21 42.98
C THR A 429 55.62 -79.70 44.17
N ILE A 430 55.94 -78.87 45.16
CA ILE A 430 56.78 -79.26 46.31
C ILE A 430 56.02 -80.24 47.23
N ALA A 431 56.30 -81.53 47.02
CA ALA A 431 55.99 -82.65 47.92
C ALA A 431 57.28 -83.40 48.36
N SER A 432 58.48 -82.90 48.03
CA SER A 432 59.78 -83.52 48.35
C SER A 432 60.79 -82.48 48.84
N PHE A 433 61.58 -82.87 49.84
CA PHE A 433 62.58 -82.07 50.60
C PHE A 433 63.70 -81.43 49.73
N GLU A 434 63.38 -80.42 48.93
CA GLU A 434 64.35 -79.43 48.43
C GLU A 434 64.13 -78.08 49.13
N GLU A 435 65.18 -77.50 49.72
CA GLU A 435 65.10 -76.20 50.37
C GLU A 435 64.88 -75.09 49.33
N LEU A 436 63.76 -74.35 49.45
CA LEU A 436 63.52 -73.14 48.67
C LEU A 436 64.57 -72.07 49.02
N LYS A 437 65.20 -71.49 47.99
CA LYS A 437 66.18 -70.43 48.18
C LYS A 437 65.47 -69.09 48.33
N GLU A 438 66.16 -68.13 48.93
CA GLU A 438 65.65 -66.76 49.06
C GLU A 438 65.37 -66.12 47.68
N GLU A 439 66.15 -66.52 46.67
CA GLU A 439 66.01 -66.12 45.26
C GLU A 439 64.63 -66.49 44.69
N ASP A 440 64.09 -67.67 45.04
CA ASP A 440 62.79 -68.14 44.55
C ASP A 440 61.62 -67.29 45.06
N TRP A 441 61.74 -66.72 46.27
CA TRP A 441 60.73 -65.83 46.84
C TRP A 441 60.74 -64.44 46.20
N ILE A 442 61.93 -63.96 45.80
CA ILE A 442 62.10 -62.70 45.10
C ILE A 442 61.52 -62.82 43.69
N GLU A 443 61.82 -63.92 42.99
CA GLU A 443 61.28 -64.19 41.66
C GLU A 443 59.74 -64.34 41.65
N LEU A 444 59.17 -65.06 42.62
CA LEU A 444 57.71 -65.16 42.78
C LEU A 444 57.08 -63.79 43.04
N GLN A 445 57.73 -62.97 43.86
CA GLN A 445 57.26 -61.61 44.17
C GLN A 445 57.28 -60.73 42.92
N ASP A 446 58.36 -60.76 42.14
CA ASP A 446 58.51 -59.96 40.93
C ASP A 446 57.48 -60.36 39.87
N GLU A 447 57.24 -61.67 39.69
CA GLU A 447 56.26 -62.16 38.72
C GLU A 447 54.81 -61.84 39.14
N ILE A 448 54.48 -61.94 40.44
CA ILE A 448 53.18 -61.52 40.98
C ILE A 448 53.00 -60.01 40.82
N ASN A 449 54.06 -59.21 41.02
CA ASN A 449 54.01 -57.77 40.79
C ASN A 449 53.81 -57.40 39.32
N ALA A 450 54.50 -58.09 38.41
CA ALA A 450 54.32 -57.89 36.97
C ALA A 450 52.88 -58.24 36.52
N THR A 451 52.32 -59.32 37.09
CA THR A 451 50.99 -59.83 36.74
C THR A 451 49.87 -58.97 37.32
N TYR A 452 49.95 -58.64 38.60
CA TYR A 452 48.90 -57.97 39.36
C TYR A 452 49.26 -56.52 39.69
N LYS A 453 49.79 -55.78 38.70
CA LYS A 453 50.04 -54.33 38.75
C LYS A 453 50.68 -53.85 40.06
N ASN A 454 51.89 -54.32 40.34
CA ASN A 454 52.66 -54.01 41.55
C ASN A 454 51.87 -54.31 42.84
N PHE A 455 51.35 -55.53 42.91
CA PHE A 455 50.59 -56.07 44.04
C PHE A 455 51.24 -55.77 45.39
N THR A 456 52.54 -56.01 45.56
CA THR A 456 53.20 -55.77 46.85
C THR A 456 53.23 -54.30 47.22
N SER A 457 53.41 -53.39 46.28
CA SER A 457 53.37 -51.95 46.56
C SER A 457 51.99 -51.52 47.05
N ARG A 458 50.91 -51.99 46.39
CA ARG A 458 49.53 -51.73 46.83
C ARG A 458 49.25 -52.37 48.18
N LEU A 459 49.78 -53.56 48.42
CA LEU A 459 49.65 -54.23 49.70
C LEU A 459 50.38 -53.48 50.83
N TYR A 460 51.58 -52.95 50.57
CA TYR A 460 52.34 -52.12 51.51
C TYR A 460 51.68 -50.77 51.79
N THR A 461 50.91 -50.20 50.85
CA THR A 461 50.14 -48.98 51.11
C THR A 461 48.98 -49.19 52.08
N LEU A 462 48.46 -50.42 52.18
CA LEU A 462 47.39 -50.73 53.13
C LEU A 462 47.94 -50.85 54.55
N TYR A 463 49.09 -51.50 54.71
CA TYR A 463 49.70 -51.72 56.03
C TYR A 463 51.18 -52.14 55.93
N PRO A 464 52.04 -51.83 56.93
CA PRO A 464 53.42 -52.31 56.97
C PRO A 464 53.48 -53.83 57.22
N ILE A 465 53.80 -54.60 56.18
CA ILE A 465 53.79 -56.06 56.23
C ILE A 465 55.19 -56.62 56.52
N SER A 466 55.30 -57.54 57.48
CA SER A 466 56.56 -58.25 57.76
C SER A 466 56.91 -59.27 56.67
N LYS A 467 58.18 -59.64 56.56
CA LYS A 467 58.66 -60.58 55.52
C LYS A 467 57.86 -61.89 55.46
N ILE A 468 57.49 -62.44 56.61
CA ILE A 468 56.71 -63.69 56.67
C ILE A 468 55.24 -63.48 56.28
N GLU A 469 54.65 -62.34 56.67
CA GLU A 469 53.28 -61.97 56.29
C GLU A 469 53.20 -61.68 54.78
N LEU A 470 54.25 -61.08 54.19
CA LEU A 470 54.35 -60.85 52.74
C LEU A 470 54.37 -62.19 51.99
N ARG A 471 55.18 -63.15 52.42
CA ARG A 471 55.21 -64.50 51.84
C ARG A 471 53.84 -65.17 51.89
N ILE A 472 53.12 -65.06 53.00
CA ILE A 472 51.75 -65.58 53.11
C ILE A 472 50.83 -64.91 52.07
N CYS A 473 50.92 -63.59 51.88
CA CYS A 473 50.10 -62.87 50.90
C CYS A 473 50.45 -63.22 49.45
N LEU A 474 51.73 -63.38 49.13
CA LEU A 474 52.19 -63.82 47.80
C LEU A 474 51.67 -65.22 47.47
N LEU A 475 51.72 -66.16 48.42
CA LEU A 475 51.24 -67.53 48.19
C LEU A 475 49.70 -67.59 48.08
N ILE A 476 48.97 -66.77 48.85
CA ILE A 476 47.51 -66.61 48.67
C ILE A 476 47.22 -66.08 47.27
N LYS A 477 47.98 -65.07 46.82
CA LYS A 477 47.83 -64.49 45.47
C LYS A 477 48.21 -65.45 44.35
N ALA A 478 49.05 -66.43 44.66
CA ALA A 478 49.43 -67.53 43.78
C ALA A 478 48.46 -68.74 43.85
N ASP A 479 47.27 -68.63 44.46
CA ASP A 479 46.30 -69.72 44.59
C ASP A 479 46.80 -70.96 45.38
N ILE A 480 47.79 -70.80 46.26
CA ILE A 480 48.35 -71.93 47.03
C ILE A 480 47.49 -72.23 48.26
N SER A 481 47.15 -73.51 48.45
CA SER A 481 46.32 -73.93 49.57
C SER A 481 46.96 -73.64 50.92
N THR A 482 46.13 -73.36 51.92
CA THR A 482 46.57 -73.04 53.30
C THR A 482 47.44 -74.12 53.94
N SER A 483 47.26 -75.37 53.52
CA SER A 483 48.07 -76.51 53.94
C SER A 483 49.49 -76.44 53.38
N ASN A 484 49.63 -76.05 52.11
CA ASN A 484 50.91 -75.92 51.44
C ASN A 484 51.63 -74.64 51.88
N ILE A 485 50.90 -73.54 52.12
CA ILE A 485 51.47 -72.32 52.71
C ILE A 485 52.17 -72.63 54.04
N ALA A 486 51.54 -73.43 54.91
CA ALA A 486 52.11 -73.84 56.18
C ALA A 486 53.41 -74.64 56.01
N LEU A 487 53.43 -75.57 55.05
CA LEU A 487 54.61 -76.35 54.69
C LEU A 487 55.76 -75.46 54.17
N LEU A 488 55.47 -74.61 53.18
CA LEU A 488 56.45 -73.75 52.49
C LEU A 488 57.04 -72.66 53.40
N THR A 489 56.31 -72.26 54.44
CA THR A 489 56.77 -71.25 55.40
C THR A 489 57.37 -71.85 56.68
N GLY A 490 57.41 -73.18 56.81
CA GLY A 490 57.93 -73.87 58.00
C GLY A 490 57.11 -73.61 59.27
N ARG A 491 55.79 -73.39 59.13
CA ARG A 491 54.87 -73.04 60.23
C ARG A 491 53.72 -74.04 60.34
N THR A 492 53.05 -74.08 61.48
CA THR A 492 51.85 -74.92 61.63
C THR A 492 50.64 -74.27 60.93
N LYS A 493 49.68 -75.08 60.46
CA LYS A 493 48.44 -74.58 59.82
C LYS A 493 47.65 -73.62 60.72
N SER A 494 47.67 -73.84 62.03
CA SER A 494 47.03 -72.94 63.02
C SER A 494 47.73 -71.59 63.09
N THR A 495 49.08 -71.55 62.97
CA THR A 495 49.85 -70.31 62.91
C THR A 495 49.52 -69.49 61.66
N ILE A 496 49.40 -70.11 60.49
CA ILE A 496 49.04 -69.41 59.23
C ILE A 496 47.61 -68.87 59.27
N THR A 497 46.67 -69.66 59.79
CA THR A 497 45.28 -69.22 59.95
C THR A 497 45.16 -68.04 60.92
N SER A 498 45.90 -68.09 62.02
CA SER A 498 45.98 -67.00 62.99
C SER A 498 46.65 -65.75 62.40
N ALA A 499 47.73 -65.91 61.62
CA ALA A 499 48.41 -64.81 60.94
C ALA A 499 47.48 -64.09 59.94
N ARG A 500 46.69 -64.82 59.16
CA ARG A 500 45.72 -64.24 58.21
C ARG A 500 44.60 -63.46 58.92
N LYS A 501 44.03 -64.00 60.00
CA LYS A 501 43.06 -63.28 60.84
C LYS A 501 43.64 -62.00 61.43
N LYS A 502 44.86 -62.08 61.97
CA LYS A 502 45.57 -60.93 62.54
C LYS A 502 45.89 -59.87 61.48
N LEU A 503 46.25 -60.27 60.26
CA LEU A 503 46.48 -59.35 59.16
C LEU A 503 45.19 -58.60 58.77
N TYR A 504 44.07 -59.29 58.66
CA TYR A 504 42.78 -58.65 58.42
C TYR A 504 42.41 -57.65 59.53
N GLU A 505 42.55 -58.06 60.79
CA GLU A 505 42.27 -57.21 61.95
C GLU A 505 43.20 -55.99 62.00
N LYS A 506 44.46 -56.11 61.58
CA LYS A 506 45.40 -54.99 61.49
C LYS A 506 45.04 -53.98 60.40
N VAL A 507 44.55 -54.43 59.24
CA VAL A 507 44.20 -53.54 58.11
C VAL A 507 42.86 -52.83 58.33
N TYR A 508 41.86 -53.52 58.88
CA TYR A 508 40.50 -52.98 59.03
C TYR A 508 40.13 -52.57 60.47
N GLY A 509 40.97 -52.87 61.46
CA GLY A 509 40.73 -52.53 62.88
C GLY A 509 39.63 -53.35 63.56
N GLN A 510 39.13 -54.42 62.92
CA GLN A 510 38.06 -55.28 63.45
C GLN A 510 38.38 -56.77 63.29
N LYS A 511 37.88 -57.61 64.21
CA LYS A 511 38.07 -59.06 64.14
C LYS A 511 37.38 -59.63 62.90
N GLY A 512 38.15 -60.26 62.03
CA GLY A 512 37.66 -60.99 60.86
C GLY A 512 38.03 -62.45 60.88
N ASP A 513 37.49 -63.21 59.93
CA ASP A 513 37.94 -64.56 59.65
C ASP A 513 39.13 -64.56 58.68
N ALA A 514 39.74 -65.73 58.48
CA ALA A 514 40.90 -65.84 57.59
C ALA A 514 40.50 -65.70 56.11
N LYS A 515 39.24 -65.96 55.76
CA LYS A 515 38.75 -65.96 54.37
C LYS A 515 38.58 -64.53 53.86
N MET A 516 38.11 -63.62 54.71
CA MET A 516 38.02 -62.19 54.39
C MET A 516 39.38 -61.57 54.04
N TRP A 517 40.48 -62.08 54.62
CA TRP A 517 41.83 -61.69 54.21
C TRP A 517 42.18 -62.20 52.82
N ASP A 518 41.83 -63.46 52.50
CA ASP A 518 42.10 -64.03 51.18
C ASP A 518 41.32 -63.30 50.10
N ASP A 519 40.04 -62.99 50.33
CA ASP A 519 39.20 -62.24 49.40
C ASP A 519 39.80 -60.86 49.12
N LEU A 520 40.33 -60.19 50.14
CA LEU A 520 41.07 -58.94 49.96
C LEU A 520 42.31 -59.14 49.09
N ILE A 521 43.18 -60.08 49.46
CA ILE A 521 44.42 -60.35 48.72
C ILE A 521 44.14 -60.72 47.27
N LEU A 522 43.11 -61.53 47.01
CA LEU A 522 42.69 -61.90 45.65
C LEU A 522 42.10 -60.70 44.88
N SER A 523 41.42 -59.76 45.55
CA SER A 523 40.86 -58.54 44.95
C SER A 523 41.90 -57.45 44.64
N LEU A 524 43.01 -57.42 45.38
CA LEU A 524 44.13 -56.52 45.15
C LEU A 524 44.87 -56.95 43.90
#